data_AF-A0A8T6A0U7-F1
#
_entry.id   AF-A0A8T6A0U7-F1
#
_cell.length_a   1.000
_cell.length_b   1.000
_cell.length_c   1.000
_cell.angle_alpha   90.00
_cell.angle_beta   90.00
_cell.angle_gamma   90.00
#
_symmetry.space_group_name_H-M   'P 1'
#
loop_
_entity.id
_entity.type
_entity.pdbx_description
1 polymer ?
#
loop_
_entity_poly.entity_id
_entity_poly.type
_entity_poly.pdbx_seq_one_letter_code
_entity_poly.pdbx_strand_id
1 'polypeptide(L)'
;MSDLTGRPLMLFNSEGKTVWRPGQTSLWGLALSLPADTGYPDPRGELDPEANPGLLYAGQWQDVESGLCYNRFRYYEPESGMYLVSDPLGLQGGEQTYRYVPNPCGYVDPLGLVGCSTKLGKNMMEAMGLARSTTWKGYRAHHIIPKELWNHPVLQKIKYDIDKATNGIFLRKVDDGVSAMARHQGNHDGYTQVIKDALDKIDINQSTDVITKQIEEIQKIARNGLENGYPVRPLDMDSIGGAAGNSKVYSIWTKIFDKGGW
;
A
#
# COMPACT_ATOMS: atom_id res chain seq x y z
N MET A 1 2.05 21.60 -5.65
CA MET A 1 0.89 20.84 -6.17
C MET A 1 1.41 19.54 -6.78
N SER A 2 0.71 18.42 -6.61
CA SER A 2 1.06 17.14 -7.22
C SER A 2 -0.13 16.53 -7.97
N ASP A 3 0.12 15.55 -8.83
CA ASP A 3 -0.91 14.70 -9.43
C ASP A 3 -1.28 13.50 -8.51
N LEU A 4 -2.15 12.62 -9.00
CA LEU A 4 -2.63 11.42 -8.30
C LEU A 4 -1.53 10.37 -8.04
N THR A 5 -0.40 10.47 -8.73
CA THR A 5 0.77 9.58 -8.58
C THR A 5 1.80 10.17 -7.60
N GLY A 6 1.46 11.30 -6.98
CA GLY A 6 2.34 12.06 -6.09
C GLY A 6 3.43 12.82 -6.81
N ARG A 7 3.38 12.93 -8.14
CA ARG A 7 4.37 13.67 -8.91
C ARG A 7 4.16 15.17 -8.79
N PRO A 8 5.21 15.98 -8.51
CA PRO A 8 5.08 17.43 -8.51
C PRO A 8 4.67 17.97 -9.87
N LEU A 9 3.59 18.76 -9.90
CA LEU A 9 3.11 19.48 -11.08
C LEU A 9 3.54 20.95 -11.09
N MET A 10 3.61 21.57 -9.91
CA MET A 10 4.00 22.97 -9.76
C MET A 10 4.52 23.25 -8.35
N LEU A 11 5.51 24.14 -8.25
CA LEU A 11 5.95 24.74 -6.99
C LEU A 11 5.69 26.24 -6.98
N PHE A 12 5.43 26.77 -5.80
CA PHE A 12 5.09 28.17 -5.58
C PHE A 12 5.99 28.77 -4.49
N ASN A 13 6.36 30.04 -4.63
CA ASN A 13 7.01 30.79 -3.55
C ASN A 13 6.00 31.23 -2.47
N SER A 14 6.49 31.90 -1.42
CA SER A 14 5.64 32.40 -0.32
C SER A 14 4.59 33.43 -0.74
N GLU A 15 4.74 34.05 -1.91
CA GLU A 15 3.80 35.01 -2.50
C GLU A 15 2.74 34.33 -3.38
N GLY A 16 2.83 33.00 -3.57
CA GLY A 16 1.94 32.24 -4.44
C GLY A 16 2.29 32.34 -5.93
N LYS A 17 3.45 32.91 -6.30
CA LYS A 17 3.94 32.87 -7.70
C LYS A 17 4.52 31.50 -8.01
N THR A 18 4.26 30.99 -9.22
CA THR A 18 4.85 29.73 -9.68
C THR A 18 6.35 29.93 -9.91
N VAL A 19 7.18 29.06 -9.31
CA VAL A 19 8.65 29.10 -9.45
C VAL A 19 9.21 27.93 -10.25
N TRP A 20 8.46 26.83 -10.36
CA TRP A 20 8.88 25.65 -11.10
C TRP A 20 7.69 24.84 -11.62
N ARG A 21 7.85 24.24 -12.80
CA ARG A 21 6.98 23.22 -13.39
C ARG A 21 7.82 22.14 -14.07
N PRO A 22 7.40 20.86 -14.07
CA PRO A 22 8.10 19.84 -14.83
C PRO A 22 7.90 20.05 -16.34
N GLY A 23 8.89 19.63 -17.13
CA GLY A 23 8.73 19.48 -18.58
C GLY A 23 7.74 18.36 -18.95
N GLN A 24 7.44 18.24 -20.23
CA GLN A 24 6.64 17.12 -20.73
C GLN A 24 7.37 15.80 -20.50
N THR A 25 6.62 14.76 -20.16
CA THR A 25 7.17 13.42 -19.93
C THR A 25 6.24 12.35 -20.45
N SER A 26 6.80 11.17 -20.71
CA SER A 26 6.02 9.97 -20.99
C SER A 26 5.21 9.51 -19.77
N LEU A 27 4.35 8.52 -20.00
CA LEU A 27 3.64 7.79 -18.96
C LEU A 27 4.56 7.18 -17.89
N TRP A 28 5.81 6.86 -18.26
CA TRP A 28 6.83 6.24 -17.41
C TRP A 28 7.84 7.25 -16.86
N GLY A 29 7.62 8.54 -17.08
CA GLY A 29 8.42 9.60 -16.49
C GLY A 29 9.68 9.97 -17.29
N LEU A 30 9.85 9.40 -18.48
CA LEU A 30 10.90 9.82 -19.42
C LEU A 30 10.64 11.28 -19.82
N ALA A 31 11.62 12.16 -19.64
CA ALA A 31 11.55 13.54 -20.14
C ALA A 31 11.43 13.55 -21.67
N LEU A 32 10.35 14.14 -22.18
CA LEU A 32 10.07 14.29 -23.62
C LEU A 32 10.42 15.68 -24.15
N SER A 33 10.73 16.62 -23.25
CA SER A 33 11.20 17.96 -23.57
C SER A 33 12.54 18.19 -22.88
N LEU A 34 13.53 18.74 -23.59
CA LEU A 34 14.74 19.21 -22.94
C LEU A 34 14.41 20.43 -22.06
N PRO A 35 15.21 20.75 -21.02
CA PRO A 35 15.05 21.98 -20.27
C PRO A 35 15.00 23.23 -21.17
N ALA A 36 15.75 23.23 -22.27
CA ALA A 36 15.73 24.29 -23.28
C ALA A 36 14.41 24.39 -24.08
N ASP A 37 13.64 23.31 -24.20
CA ASP A 37 12.34 23.28 -24.90
C ASP A 37 11.18 23.77 -24.01
N THR A 38 11.45 24.05 -22.74
CA THR A 38 10.48 24.67 -21.80
C THR A 38 10.30 26.16 -22.02
N GLY A 39 10.83 26.72 -23.12
CA GLY A 39 10.58 28.06 -23.61
C GLY A 39 9.13 28.38 -23.99
N TYR A 40 8.15 27.65 -23.45
CA TYR A 40 6.83 28.20 -23.23
C TYR A 40 7.00 29.36 -22.24
N PRO A 41 6.84 30.62 -22.65
CA PRO A 41 6.89 31.71 -21.69
C PRO A 41 5.69 31.49 -20.77
N ASP A 42 5.94 31.15 -19.49
CA ASP A 42 4.91 31.33 -18.49
C ASP A 42 4.65 32.84 -18.44
N PRO A 43 3.46 33.33 -18.83
CA PRO A 43 3.20 34.76 -18.87
C PRO A 43 3.14 35.38 -17.46
N ARG A 44 3.35 34.60 -16.38
CA ARG A 44 3.05 34.98 -14.99
C ARG A 44 4.08 34.51 -13.94
N GLY A 45 5.27 34.02 -14.29
CA GLY A 45 6.17 33.38 -13.31
C GLY A 45 7.65 33.78 -13.40
N GLU A 46 8.26 34.03 -12.24
CA GLU A 46 9.72 34.06 -12.06
C GLU A 46 10.20 32.59 -12.00
N LEU A 47 10.88 32.10 -13.03
CA LEU A 47 11.44 30.75 -13.03
C LEU A 47 12.69 30.72 -12.15
N ASP A 48 12.70 29.83 -11.15
CA ASP A 48 13.87 29.53 -10.34
C ASP A 48 14.48 28.19 -10.81
N PRO A 49 15.66 28.21 -11.46
CA PRO A 49 16.33 27.00 -11.92
C PRO A 49 16.70 26.03 -10.77
N GLU A 50 16.86 26.55 -9.54
CA GLU A 50 17.21 25.76 -8.36
C GLU A 50 15.99 25.19 -7.64
N ALA A 51 14.77 25.64 -8.00
CA ALA A 51 13.55 25.17 -7.38
C ALA A 51 13.13 23.74 -7.81
N ASN A 52 13.85 23.09 -8.73
CA ASN A 52 13.54 21.72 -9.13
C ASN A 52 13.62 20.76 -7.93
N PRO A 53 12.51 20.09 -7.55
CA PRO A 53 12.51 19.23 -6.36
C PRO A 53 13.30 17.93 -6.56
N GLY A 54 13.70 17.58 -7.78
CA GLY A 54 14.38 16.32 -8.08
C GLY A 54 13.49 15.09 -7.81
N LEU A 55 12.17 15.25 -7.92
CA LEU A 55 11.19 14.19 -7.64
C LEU A 55 10.45 13.80 -8.91
N LEU A 56 10.24 12.49 -9.10
CA LEU A 56 9.40 11.95 -10.16
C LEU A 56 8.05 11.48 -9.61
N TYR A 57 7.87 10.19 -9.34
CA TYR A 57 6.67 9.65 -8.67
C TYR A 57 6.82 9.68 -7.15
N ALA A 58 5.73 9.42 -6.40
CA ALA A 58 5.78 9.32 -4.95
C ALA A 58 6.91 8.39 -4.48
N GLY A 59 7.86 8.93 -3.71
CA GLY A 59 9.00 8.17 -3.17
C GLY A 59 10.21 8.03 -4.10
N GLN A 60 10.16 8.62 -5.31
CA GLN A 60 11.26 8.56 -6.27
C GLN A 60 12.06 9.86 -6.31
N TRP A 61 13.39 9.73 -6.17
CA TRP A 61 14.33 10.82 -6.33
C TRP A 61 15.10 10.65 -7.64
N GLN A 62 15.00 11.63 -8.53
CA GLN A 62 15.65 11.59 -9.83
C GLN A 62 17.11 12.01 -9.68
N ASP A 63 18.01 11.13 -10.10
CA ASP A 63 19.42 11.45 -10.30
C ASP A 63 19.60 12.03 -11.70
N VAL A 64 19.97 13.31 -11.77
CA VAL A 64 20.12 14.06 -13.03
C VAL A 64 21.33 13.57 -13.83
N GLU A 65 22.38 13.07 -13.17
CA GLU A 65 23.60 12.64 -13.86
C GLU A 65 23.35 11.34 -14.65
N SER A 66 22.67 10.37 -14.03
CA SER A 66 22.37 9.08 -14.67
C SER A 66 21.02 9.05 -15.40
N GLY A 67 20.11 9.98 -15.11
CA GLY A 67 18.72 9.96 -15.58
C GLY A 67 17.84 8.91 -14.88
N LEU A 68 18.40 8.14 -13.94
CA LEU A 68 17.69 7.12 -13.17
C LEU A 68 16.91 7.76 -12.01
N CYS A 69 15.94 7.03 -11.48
CA CYS A 69 15.22 7.41 -10.29
C CYS A 69 15.48 6.42 -9.16
N TYR A 70 16.07 6.90 -8.07
CA TYR A 70 16.23 6.13 -6.86
C TYR A 70 14.89 5.95 -6.17
N ASN A 71 14.49 4.69 -5.96
CA ASN A 71 13.28 4.31 -5.26
C ASN A 71 13.63 3.33 -4.15
N ARG A 72 14.23 3.87 -3.08
CA ARG A 72 14.68 3.21 -1.85
C ARG A 72 15.50 1.92 -2.04
N PHE A 73 14.87 0.80 -2.41
CA PHE A 73 15.56 -0.48 -2.60
C PHE A 73 16.01 -0.72 -4.04
N ARG A 74 15.54 0.08 -5.02
CA ARG A 74 15.85 -0.15 -6.45
C ARG A 74 16.00 1.16 -7.22
N TYR A 75 16.81 1.13 -8.28
CA TYR A 75 16.89 2.20 -9.28
C TYR A 75 15.91 1.90 -10.43
N TYR A 76 15.02 2.85 -10.68
CA TYR A 76 14.04 2.86 -11.76
C TYR A 76 14.60 3.61 -12.96
N GLU A 77 14.43 3.06 -14.16
CA GLU A 77 14.81 3.67 -15.41
C GLU A 77 13.54 4.15 -16.15
N PRO A 78 13.34 5.47 -16.27
CA PRO A 78 12.14 6.02 -16.91
C PRO A 78 12.01 5.69 -18.41
N GLU A 79 13.13 5.45 -19.09
CA GLU A 79 13.15 5.12 -20.52
C GLU A 79 12.53 3.75 -20.80
N SER A 80 12.92 2.73 -20.04
CA SER A 80 12.37 1.37 -20.16
C SER A 80 11.09 1.16 -19.35
N GLY A 81 10.80 2.02 -18.37
CA GLY A 81 9.66 1.87 -17.45
C GLY A 81 9.86 0.73 -16.45
N MET A 82 11.11 0.34 -16.19
CA MET A 82 11.47 -0.82 -15.37
C MET A 82 12.53 -0.47 -14.32
N TYR A 83 12.69 -1.34 -13.32
CA TYR A 83 13.84 -1.33 -12.43
C TYR A 83 15.05 -1.97 -13.11
N LEU A 84 16.25 -1.50 -12.78
CA LEU A 84 17.50 -2.07 -13.29
C LEU A 84 17.84 -3.44 -12.69
N VAL A 85 17.27 -3.74 -11.52
CA VAL A 85 17.50 -4.99 -10.80
C VAL A 85 16.17 -5.69 -10.51
N SER A 86 16.21 -7.03 -10.54
CA SER A 86 15.07 -7.85 -10.17
C SER A 86 14.63 -7.52 -8.73
N ASP A 87 13.31 -7.58 -8.48
CA ASP A 87 12.72 -7.42 -7.16
C ASP A 87 13.47 -8.31 -6.13
N PRO A 88 13.97 -7.74 -5.01
CA PRO A 88 14.61 -8.52 -3.95
C PRO A 88 13.70 -9.59 -3.33
N LEU A 89 12.37 -9.44 -3.46
CA LEU A 89 11.38 -10.44 -3.07
C LEU A 89 11.19 -11.54 -4.14
N GLY A 90 11.86 -11.43 -5.29
CA GLY A 90 11.72 -12.33 -6.43
C GLY A 90 10.27 -12.42 -6.90
N LEU A 91 9.82 -13.64 -7.22
CA LEU A 91 8.43 -13.90 -7.62
C LEU A 91 7.37 -13.61 -6.53
N GLN A 92 7.79 -13.28 -5.30
CA GLN A 92 6.86 -12.80 -4.28
C GLN A 92 6.44 -11.35 -4.54
N GLY A 93 7.31 -10.55 -5.17
CA GLY A 93 7.03 -9.19 -5.62
C GLY A 93 6.10 -9.12 -6.85
N GLY A 94 6.03 -10.21 -7.62
CA GLY A 94 5.19 -10.33 -8.80
C GLY A 94 5.83 -11.18 -9.88
N GLU A 95 5.07 -11.54 -10.91
CA GLU A 95 5.58 -12.37 -12.01
C GLU A 95 6.61 -11.61 -12.89
N GLN A 96 6.49 -10.29 -12.97
CA GLN A 96 7.46 -9.42 -13.65
C GLN A 96 8.33 -8.73 -12.60
N THR A 97 9.46 -9.34 -12.25
CA THR A 97 10.30 -8.88 -11.12
C THR A 97 11.03 -7.57 -11.41
N TYR A 98 11.13 -7.13 -12.66
CA TYR A 98 11.73 -5.85 -13.04
C TYR A 98 10.68 -4.73 -13.17
N ARG A 99 9.38 -5.03 -13.10
CA ARG A 99 8.34 -4.03 -13.34
C ARG A 99 8.24 -3.03 -12.18
N TYR A 100 8.04 -1.75 -12.51
CA TYR A 100 7.70 -0.72 -11.53
C TYR A 100 6.32 -0.94 -10.91
N VAL A 101 5.25 -0.76 -11.69
CA VAL A 101 3.87 -1.02 -11.28
C VAL A 101 3.07 -1.52 -12.50
N PRO A 102 1.93 -2.21 -12.31
CA PRO A 102 1.09 -2.62 -13.43
C PRO A 102 0.53 -1.45 -14.25
N ASN A 103 0.26 -0.30 -13.61
CA ASN A 103 -0.19 0.92 -14.27
C ASN A 103 0.23 2.16 -13.46
N PRO A 104 1.17 2.99 -13.97
CA PRO A 104 1.70 4.13 -13.23
C PRO A 104 0.73 5.31 -13.11
N CYS A 105 -0.39 5.34 -13.85
CA CYS A 105 -1.43 6.36 -13.64
C CYS A 105 -2.26 6.16 -12.37
N GLY A 106 -2.32 4.92 -11.85
CA GLY A 106 -3.20 4.57 -10.73
C GLY A 106 -2.51 3.84 -9.58
N TYR A 107 -1.25 3.45 -9.77
CA TYR A 107 -0.45 2.76 -8.78
C TYR A 107 0.91 3.43 -8.66
N VAL A 108 1.42 3.47 -7.44
CA VAL A 108 2.78 3.88 -7.11
C VAL A 108 3.43 2.75 -6.32
N ASP A 109 4.75 2.62 -6.41
CA ASP A 109 5.53 1.69 -5.57
C ASP A 109 6.48 2.51 -4.69
N PRO A 110 6.02 3.04 -3.54
CA PRO A 110 6.81 3.95 -2.71
C PRO A 110 7.98 3.28 -1.98
N LEU A 111 8.00 1.95 -1.94
CA LEU A 111 9.05 1.17 -1.30
C LEU A 111 9.96 0.49 -2.32
N GLY A 112 9.57 0.39 -3.58
CA GLY A 112 10.22 -0.49 -4.53
C GLY A 112 9.96 -1.96 -4.26
N LEU A 113 8.82 -2.31 -3.66
CA LEU A 113 8.37 -3.67 -3.35
C LEU A 113 6.88 -3.79 -3.71
N VAL A 114 6.57 -4.43 -4.83
CA VAL A 114 5.18 -4.71 -5.19
C VAL A 114 4.65 -5.85 -4.31
N GLY A 115 3.44 -5.73 -3.73
CA GLY A 115 2.75 -6.95 -3.26
C GLY A 115 1.65 -6.79 -2.23
N CYS A 116 0.41 -6.82 -2.73
CA CYS A 116 -0.70 -7.38 -1.96
C CYS A 116 -0.70 -8.93 -2.08
N SER A 117 -0.47 -9.60 -0.95
CA SER A 117 -0.75 -10.99 -0.55
C SER A 117 -0.48 -12.21 -1.47
N THR A 118 0.49 -12.17 -2.39
CA THR A 118 0.84 -13.36 -3.21
C THR A 118 1.26 -14.57 -2.37
N LYS A 119 2.05 -14.38 -1.30
CA LYS A 119 2.54 -15.46 -0.43
C LYS A 119 1.45 -16.04 0.48
N LEU A 120 0.70 -15.17 1.17
CA LEU A 120 -0.45 -15.59 1.98
C LEU A 120 -1.45 -16.41 1.16
N GLY A 121 -1.85 -15.93 -0.03
CA GLY A 121 -2.81 -16.65 -0.87
C GLY A 121 -2.31 -18.05 -1.27
N LYS A 122 -1.02 -18.19 -1.59
CA LYS A 122 -0.41 -19.50 -1.88
C LYS A 122 -0.45 -20.43 -0.65
N ASN A 123 -0.10 -19.92 0.53
CA ASN A 123 -0.13 -20.67 1.78
C ASN A 123 -1.56 -21.11 2.16
N MET A 124 -2.55 -20.26 1.91
CA MET A 124 -3.96 -20.59 2.12
C MET A 124 -4.43 -21.70 1.17
N MET A 125 -4.10 -21.64 -0.12
CA MET A 125 -4.45 -22.70 -1.08
C MET A 125 -3.86 -24.05 -0.67
N GLU A 126 -2.59 -24.05 -0.28
CA GLU A 126 -1.91 -25.26 0.20
C GLU A 126 -2.56 -25.82 1.47
N ALA A 127 -2.91 -24.97 2.44
CA ALA A 127 -3.61 -25.39 3.66
C ALA A 127 -5.01 -25.99 3.37
N MET A 128 -5.61 -25.65 2.23
CA MET A 128 -6.87 -26.24 1.74
C MET A 128 -6.67 -27.51 0.90
N GLY A 129 -5.42 -27.98 0.74
CA GLY A 129 -5.10 -29.13 -0.11
C GLY A 129 -5.12 -28.83 -1.61
N LEU A 130 -5.06 -27.56 -2.00
CA LEU A 130 -5.06 -27.11 -3.39
C LEU A 130 -3.64 -26.73 -3.84
N ALA A 131 -3.40 -26.76 -5.15
CA ALA A 131 -2.11 -26.31 -5.70
C ALA A 131 -1.86 -24.84 -5.36
N ARG A 132 -0.61 -24.49 -5.02
CA ARG A 132 -0.21 -23.09 -4.71
C ARG A 132 -0.47 -22.11 -5.87
N SER A 133 -0.56 -22.60 -7.11
CA SER A 133 -0.92 -21.82 -8.30
C SER A 133 -2.43 -21.61 -8.47
N THR A 134 -3.27 -22.20 -7.62
CA THR A 134 -4.73 -22.09 -7.72
C THR A 134 -5.16 -20.65 -7.51
N THR A 135 -6.04 -20.17 -8.38
CA THR A 135 -6.64 -18.83 -8.27
C THR A 135 -8.15 -18.91 -8.29
N TRP A 136 -8.82 -18.23 -7.36
CA TRP A 136 -10.27 -18.08 -7.38
C TRP A 136 -10.67 -16.75 -7.99
N LYS A 137 -11.45 -16.83 -9.09
CA LYS A 137 -11.95 -15.66 -9.79
C LYS A 137 -12.86 -14.86 -8.87
N GLY A 138 -12.62 -13.55 -8.77
CA GLY A 138 -13.40 -12.65 -7.92
C GLY A 138 -12.95 -12.58 -6.45
N TYR A 139 -11.96 -13.37 -6.03
CA TYR A 139 -11.46 -13.35 -4.65
C TYR A 139 -9.99 -12.92 -4.56
N ARG A 140 -9.61 -12.45 -3.37
CA ARG A 140 -8.24 -12.12 -2.97
C ARG A 140 -8.00 -12.54 -1.53
N ALA A 141 -6.78 -13.00 -1.24
CA ALA A 141 -6.37 -13.24 0.12
C ALA A 141 -6.20 -11.91 0.85
N HIS A 142 -6.76 -11.82 2.05
CA HIS A 142 -6.70 -10.67 2.93
C HIS A 142 -6.05 -11.10 4.25
N HIS A 143 -5.08 -10.32 4.70
CA HIS A 143 -4.41 -10.52 5.99
C HIS A 143 -5.34 -10.07 7.11
N ILE A 144 -5.61 -10.94 8.08
CA ILE A 144 -6.44 -10.62 9.24
C ILE A 144 -5.67 -9.68 10.17
N ILE A 145 -4.44 -10.06 10.54
CA ILE A 145 -3.46 -9.12 11.08
C ILE A 145 -2.71 -8.52 9.88
N PRO A 146 -2.88 -7.20 9.62
CA PRO A 146 -2.33 -6.52 8.46
C PRO A 146 -0.82 -6.71 8.31
N LYS A 147 -0.36 -6.85 7.07
CA LYS A 147 1.06 -7.06 6.76
C LYS A 147 1.93 -5.86 7.18
N GLU A 148 1.35 -4.67 7.17
CA GLU A 148 1.96 -3.42 7.62
C GLU A 148 2.43 -3.49 9.07
N LEU A 149 1.77 -4.32 9.89
CA LEU A 149 2.09 -4.48 11.31
C LEU A 149 3.17 -5.55 11.57
N TRP A 150 3.77 -6.17 10.56
CA TRP A 150 4.72 -7.28 10.75
C TRP A 150 5.86 -6.97 11.73
N ASN A 151 6.29 -5.69 11.81
CA ASN A 151 7.34 -5.21 12.71
C ASN A 151 6.87 -4.90 14.15
N HIS A 152 5.60 -5.18 14.48
CA HIS A 152 5.08 -4.92 15.82
C HIS A 152 5.86 -5.73 16.89
N PRO A 153 6.28 -5.12 18.02
CA PRO A 153 7.13 -5.78 19.01
C PRO A 153 6.62 -7.14 19.51
N VAL A 154 5.30 -7.25 19.77
CA VAL A 154 4.70 -8.50 20.25
C VAL A 154 4.70 -9.60 19.19
N LEU A 155 4.56 -9.25 17.90
CA LEU A 155 4.62 -10.19 16.78
C LEU A 155 6.06 -10.68 16.56
N GLN A 156 7.03 -9.76 16.67
CA GLN A 156 8.46 -10.09 16.61
C GLN A 156 8.88 -11.01 17.74
N LYS A 157 8.41 -10.76 18.97
CA LYS A 157 8.73 -11.59 20.15
C LYS A 157 8.36 -13.06 19.95
N ILE A 158 7.19 -13.33 19.38
CA ILE A 158 6.73 -14.70 19.12
C ILE A 158 7.14 -15.25 17.75
N LYS A 159 7.93 -14.49 16.97
CA LYS A 159 8.31 -14.83 15.59
C LYS A 159 7.10 -15.17 14.72
N TYR A 160 6.07 -14.33 14.81
CA TYR A 160 4.81 -14.54 14.11
C TYR A 160 5.01 -14.53 12.59
N ASP A 161 4.64 -15.61 11.91
CA ASP A 161 4.61 -15.65 10.44
C ASP A 161 3.38 -14.91 9.92
N ILE A 162 3.59 -13.69 9.41
CA ILE A 162 2.51 -12.82 8.90
C ILE A 162 1.77 -13.43 7.71
N ASP A 163 2.42 -14.31 6.94
CA ASP A 163 1.85 -14.96 5.75
C ASP A 163 1.33 -16.37 6.05
N LYS A 164 1.27 -16.80 7.32
CA LYS A 164 0.70 -18.10 7.69
C LYS A 164 -0.76 -18.18 7.27
N ALA A 165 -1.19 -19.36 6.82
CA ALA A 165 -2.55 -19.55 6.29
C ALA A 165 -3.66 -19.15 7.28
N THR A 166 -3.44 -19.36 8.59
CA THR A 166 -4.40 -18.99 9.64
C THR A 166 -4.54 -17.48 9.84
N ASN A 167 -3.61 -16.67 9.32
CA ASN A 167 -3.73 -15.21 9.24
C ASN A 167 -4.45 -14.72 7.96
N GLY A 168 -4.99 -15.65 7.17
CA GLY A 168 -5.67 -15.33 5.92
C GLY A 168 -7.16 -15.55 5.94
N ILE A 169 -7.86 -14.74 5.14
CA ILE A 169 -9.25 -14.95 4.74
C ILE A 169 -9.42 -14.54 3.27
N PHE A 170 -10.18 -15.33 2.49
CA PHE A 170 -10.49 -14.96 1.11
C PHE A 170 -11.71 -14.03 1.10
N LEU A 171 -11.48 -12.79 0.71
CA LEU A 171 -12.54 -11.79 0.57
C LEU A 171 -12.84 -11.55 -0.91
N ARG A 172 -14.10 -11.26 -1.21
CA ARG A 172 -14.53 -10.89 -2.57
C ARG A 172 -13.91 -9.55 -2.93
N LYS A 173 -13.48 -9.41 -4.18
CA LYS A 173 -13.06 -8.12 -4.73
C LYS A 173 -14.20 -7.12 -4.72
N VAL A 174 -13.85 -5.86 -4.91
CA VAL A 174 -14.83 -4.81 -5.18
C VAL A 174 -15.46 -5.07 -6.56
N ASP A 175 -16.76 -5.32 -6.56
CA ASP A 175 -17.61 -5.50 -7.74
C ASP A 175 -19.08 -5.31 -7.34
N ASP A 176 -20.01 -5.29 -8.31
CA ASP A 176 -21.43 -5.03 -8.06
C ASP A 176 -22.20 -6.20 -7.45
N GLY A 177 -21.54 -7.35 -7.22
CA GLY A 177 -22.20 -8.56 -6.73
C GLY A 177 -22.38 -8.55 -5.21
N VAL A 178 -23.54 -8.93 -4.68
CA VAL A 178 -23.79 -8.97 -3.23
C VAL A 178 -22.80 -9.91 -2.51
N SER A 179 -22.27 -9.47 -1.37
CA SER A 179 -21.38 -10.26 -0.51
C SER A 179 -21.86 -10.18 0.93
N ALA A 180 -22.00 -11.33 1.60
CA ALA A 180 -22.28 -11.38 3.04
C ALA A 180 -21.02 -11.10 3.88
N MET A 181 -19.83 -11.30 3.30
CA MET A 181 -18.54 -11.03 3.91
C MET A 181 -18.00 -9.65 3.50
N ALA A 182 -17.04 -9.15 4.27
CA ALA A 182 -16.32 -7.93 3.97
C ALA A 182 -15.67 -8.00 2.58
N ARG A 183 -15.53 -6.85 1.92
CA ARG A 183 -14.85 -6.75 0.64
C ARG A 183 -13.36 -6.53 0.82
N HIS A 184 -12.57 -7.18 -0.03
CA HIS A 184 -11.14 -6.98 -0.07
C HIS A 184 -10.81 -5.54 -0.46
N GLN A 185 -9.83 -4.99 0.25
CA GLN A 185 -9.19 -3.73 -0.04
C GLN A 185 -7.71 -3.90 0.19
N GLY A 186 -6.89 -3.37 -0.70
CA GLY A 186 -5.44 -3.45 -0.55
C GLY A 186 -4.91 -2.57 0.59
N ASN A 187 -5.47 -1.37 0.75
CA ASN A 187 -5.14 -0.46 1.85
C ASN A 187 -6.37 -0.12 2.71
N HIS A 188 -6.27 -0.33 4.02
CA HIS A 188 -7.37 -0.21 4.98
C HIS A 188 -6.89 0.39 6.32
N ASP A 189 -6.50 1.67 6.31
CA ASP A 189 -5.88 2.35 7.46
C ASP A 189 -6.73 2.27 8.73
N GLY A 190 -8.05 2.51 8.64
CA GLY A 190 -8.95 2.48 9.79
C GLY A 190 -9.02 1.10 10.46
N TYR A 191 -9.05 0.03 9.68
CA TYR A 191 -9.00 -1.34 10.19
C TYR A 191 -7.61 -1.66 10.77
N THR A 192 -6.55 -1.27 10.05
CA THR A 192 -5.17 -1.50 10.48
C THR A 192 -4.88 -0.85 11.82
N GLN A 193 -5.39 0.36 12.04
CA GLN A 193 -5.21 1.07 13.31
C GLN A 193 -5.87 0.33 14.47
N VAL A 194 -7.09 -0.21 14.32
CA VAL A 194 -7.74 -0.98 15.40
C VAL A 194 -6.97 -2.24 15.75
N ILE A 195 -6.45 -2.96 14.75
CA ILE A 195 -5.61 -4.14 15.02
C ILE A 195 -4.32 -3.74 15.73
N LYS A 196 -3.70 -2.62 15.34
CA LYS A 196 -2.53 -2.08 16.02
C LYS A 196 -2.84 -1.77 17.48
N ASP A 197 -3.94 -1.10 17.76
CA ASP A 197 -4.33 -0.73 19.13
C ASP A 197 -4.59 -1.96 20.00
N ALA A 198 -5.20 -3.02 19.43
CA ALA A 198 -5.37 -4.29 20.13
C ALA A 198 -4.02 -4.98 20.44
N LEU A 199 -3.07 -4.94 19.50
CA LEU A 199 -1.71 -5.47 19.72
C LEU A 199 -0.93 -4.64 20.75
N ASP A 200 -1.10 -3.31 20.78
CA ASP A 200 -0.47 -2.40 21.74
C ASP A 200 -0.96 -2.66 23.18
N LYS A 201 -2.18 -3.21 23.35
CA LYS A 201 -2.71 -3.61 24.68
C LYS A 201 -2.05 -4.87 25.26
N ILE A 202 -1.29 -5.63 24.47
CA ILE A 202 -0.60 -6.85 24.94
C ILE A 202 0.65 -6.45 25.73
N ASP A 203 0.77 -6.95 26.96
CA ASP A 203 2.00 -6.81 27.74
C ASP A 203 3.11 -7.68 27.16
N ILE A 204 4.10 -7.03 26.55
CA ILE A 204 5.25 -7.68 25.93
C ILE A 204 6.08 -8.49 26.92
N ASN A 205 5.97 -8.29 28.23
CA ASN A 205 6.74 -9.05 29.23
C ASN A 205 6.14 -10.43 29.52
N GLN A 206 4.92 -10.70 29.06
CA GLN A 206 4.27 -12.01 29.20
C GLN A 206 5.02 -13.12 28.44
N SER A 207 4.75 -14.37 28.78
CA SER A 207 5.33 -15.52 28.08
C SER A 207 4.86 -15.58 26.63
N THR A 208 5.66 -16.19 25.75
CA THR A 208 5.33 -16.35 24.32
C THR A 208 4.00 -17.08 24.12
N ASP A 209 3.67 -18.02 24.99
CA ASP A 209 2.41 -18.79 24.92
C ASP A 209 1.19 -17.93 25.25
N VAL A 210 1.31 -17.05 26.23
CA VAL A 210 0.24 -16.10 26.59
C VAL A 210 0.02 -15.09 25.47
N ILE A 211 1.11 -14.52 24.95
CA ILE A 211 1.07 -13.57 23.82
C ILE A 211 0.47 -14.24 22.57
N THR A 212 0.85 -15.49 22.29
CA THR A 212 0.31 -16.25 21.15
C THR A 212 -1.20 -16.43 21.26
N LYS A 213 -1.71 -16.82 22.43
CA LYS A 213 -3.15 -16.97 22.68
C LYS A 213 -3.91 -15.65 22.54
N GLN A 214 -3.35 -14.56 23.05
CA GLN A 214 -3.94 -13.22 22.91
C GLN A 214 -4.03 -12.79 21.44
N ILE A 215 -2.98 -13.03 20.67
CA ILE A 215 -2.97 -12.77 19.23
C ILE A 215 -4.02 -13.65 18.52
N GLU A 216 -4.17 -14.92 18.91
CA GLU A 216 -5.22 -15.79 18.36
C GLU A 216 -6.64 -15.27 18.64
N GLU A 217 -6.89 -14.70 19.83
CA GLU A 217 -8.18 -14.06 20.14
C GLU A 217 -8.41 -12.80 19.29
N ILE A 218 -7.41 -11.93 19.13
CA ILE A 218 -7.47 -10.78 18.21
C ILE A 218 -7.81 -11.26 16.79
N GLN A 219 -7.12 -12.30 16.30
CA GLN A 219 -7.37 -12.87 14.98
C GLN A 219 -8.81 -13.41 14.85
N LYS A 220 -9.32 -14.06 15.89
CA LYS A 220 -10.67 -14.64 15.91
C LYS A 220 -11.76 -13.56 15.88
N ILE A 221 -11.60 -12.48 16.66
CA ILE A 221 -12.51 -11.33 16.64
C ILE A 221 -12.53 -10.68 15.26
N ALA A 222 -11.34 -10.40 14.72
CA ALA A 222 -11.18 -9.83 13.38
C ALA A 222 -11.81 -10.72 12.30
N ARG A 223 -11.50 -12.01 12.31
CA ARG A 223 -12.06 -12.99 11.36
C ARG A 223 -13.58 -12.99 11.39
N ASN A 224 -14.17 -13.09 12.58
CA ASN A 224 -15.62 -13.08 12.76
C ASN A 224 -16.24 -11.79 12.21
N GLY A 225 -15.61 -10.64 12.47
CA GLY A 225 -16.07 -9.38 11.90
C GLY A 225 -16.05 -9.38 10.35
N LEU A 226 -14.97 -9.86 9.75
CA LEU A 226 -14.84 -9.94 8.29
C LEU A 226 -15.86 -10.91 7.68
N GLU A 227 -16.11 -12.04 8.33
CA GLU A 227 -17.12 -13.03 7.91
C GLU A 227 -18.55 -12.47 7.97
N ASN A 228 -18.82 -11.57 8.93
CA ASN A 228 -20.12 -10.90 9.10
C ASN A 228 -20.26 -9.59 8.31
N GLY A 229 -19.37 -9.31 7.36
CA GLY A 229 -19.54 -8.19 6.45
C GLY A 229 -19.09 -6.84 6.99
N TYR A 230 -18.40 -6.79 8.14
CA TYR A 230 -17.93 -5.53 8.68
C TYR A 230 -16.89 -4.90 7.74
N PRO A 231 -17.08 -3.64 7.32
CA PRO A 231 -16.30 -3.06 6.24
C PRO A 231 -14.88 -2.76 6.71
N VAL A 232 -13.91 -3.04 5.85
CA VAL A 232 -12.53 -2.53 5.97
C VAL A 232 -12.26 -1.34 5.04
N ARG A 233 -13.22 -1.05 4.16
CA ARG A 233 -13.14 -0.01 3.13
C ARG A 233 -13.81 1.29 3.60
N PRO A 234 -13.11 2.42 3.52
CA PRO A 234 -13.72 3.74 3.73
C PRO A 234 -14.94 3.98 2.82
N LEU A 235 -14.86 3.53 1.57
CA LEU A 235 -15.90 3.71 0.56
C LEU A 235 -17.18 2.91 0.85
N ASP A 236 -17.10 1.86 1.67
CA ASP A 236 -18.30 1.12 2.10
C ASP A 236 -19.03 1.86 3.24
N MET A 237 -18.40 2.90 3.82
CA MET A 237 -18.93 3.70 4.94
C MET A 237 -19.33 5.12 4.56
N ASP A 238 -18.71 5.68 3.52
CA ASP A 238 -18.98 7.02 3.03
C ASP A 238 -18.67 7.10 1.53
N SER A 239 -19.62 7.61 0.75
CA SER A 239 -19.47 7.84 -0.68
C SER A 239 -18.24 8.68 -1.05
N ILE A 240 -17.73 9.49 -0.12
CA ILE A 240 -16.56 10.36 -0.31
C ILE A 240 -15.24 9.60 -0.01
N GLY A 241 -15.28 8.52 0.79
CA GLY A 241 -14.09 7.79 1.23
C GLY A 241 -13.13 8.63 2.09
N GLY A 242 -11.82 8.38 1.95
CA GLY A 242 -10.77 9.18 2.59
C GLY A 242 -10.74 9.11 4.13
N ALA A 243 -10.28 10.18 4.78
CA ALA A 243 -10.07 10.25 6.23
C ALA A 243 -11.36 10.01 7.02
N ALA A 244 -12.49 10.60 6.62
CA ALA A 244 -13.78 10.44 7.29
C ALA A 244 -14.30 8.99 7.21
N GLY A 245 -14.16 8.34 6.05
CA GLY A 245 -14.50 6.93 5.90
C GLY A 245 -13.57 6.02 6.73
N ASN A 246 -12.27 6.30 6.77
CA ASN A 246 -11.32 5.60 7.64
C ASN A 246 -11.68 5.74 9.13
N SER A 247 -12.05 6.93 9.59
CA SER A 247 -12.49 7.15 10.98
C SER A 247 -13.78 6.39 11.33
N LYS A 248 -14.71 6.25 10.38
CA LYS A 248 -15.92 5.45 10.55
C LYS A 248 -15.61 3.95 10.64
N VAL A 249 -14.76 3.43 9.75
CA VAL A 249 -14.26 2.05 9.80
C VAL A 249 -13.61 1.79 11.16
N TYR A 250 -12.68 2.66 11.57
CA TYR A 250 -12.03 2.61 12.87
C TYR A 250 -13.06 2.52 14.00
N SER A 251 -14.02 3.45 14.09
CA SER A 251 -15.03 3.48 15.15
C SER A 251 -15.87 2.20 15.24
N ILE A 252 -16.23 1.60 14.09
CA ILE A 252 -16.97 0.33 14.05
C ILE A 252 -16.12 -0.81 14.61
N TRP A 253 -14.89 -0.93 14.13
CA TRP A 253 -14.00 -1.99 14.55
C TRP A 253 -13.60 -1.85 16.02
N THR A 254 -13.35 -0.63 16.52
CA THR A 254 -13.13 -0.38 17.96
C THR A 254 -14.27 -0.95 18.79
N LYS A 255 -15.53 -0.70 18.43
CA LYS A 255 -16.69 -1.24 19.15
C LYS A 255 -16.76 -2.78 19.12
N ILE A 256 -16.27 -3.40 18.05
CA ILE A 256 -16.21 -4.87 17.93
C ILE A 256 -15.13 -5.43 18.86
N PHE A 257 -13.96 -4.81 18.85
CA PHE A 257 -12.83 -5.19 19.71
C PHE A 257 -13.13 -4.94 21.19
N ASP A 258 -13.73 -3.80 21.55
CA ASP A 258 -14.14 -3.48 22.92
C ASP A 258 -15.10 -4.55 23.48
N LYS A 259 -16.07 -5.01 22.66
CA LYS A 259 -16.99 -6.11 23.03
C LYS A 259 -16.27 -7.44 23.24
N GLY A 260 -15.14 -7.64 22.55
CA GLY A 260 -14.26 -8.80 22.68
C GLY A 260 -13.21 -8.67 23.79
N GLY A 261 -13.20 -7.55 24.55
CA GLY A 261 -12.23 -7.29 25.61
C GLY A 261 -10.88 -6.74 25.13
N TRP A 262 -10.85 -6.14 23.94
CA TRP A 262 -9.65 -5.65 23.25
C TRP A 262 -9.76 -4.23 22.77
#